data_AF-A0A6V6Z6X6-F1
#
_entry.id   AF-A0A6V6Z6X6-F1
#
_cell.length_a   1.000
_cell.length_b   1.000
_cell.length_c   1.000
_cell.angle_alpha   90.00
_cell.angle_beta   90.00
_cell.angle_gamma   90.00
#
_symmetry.space_group_name_H-M   'P 1'
#
loop_
_entity.id
_entity.type
_entity.pdbx_description
1 polymer ?
#
loop_
_entity_poly.entity_id
_entity_poly.type
_entity_poly.pdbx_seq_one_letter_code
_entity_poly.pdbx_strand_id
1 'polypeptide(L)'
;MKKMNDKSVSIIIKKHLYSHEAELKLGDWKNQFHLNYVKTLIAMALNHCTENDNLIINGYLITDKTLYLIVKTNDKNFDSSLKKIENNIHFLLENHTKELKTIDRYSFETHEEKLYFIRKPLFKMYPLKNEHLIQLLTGKKVTLPYFDRKLEDLKLLIRNHPFCSAVDYAGAIGPVDIALLNV
;
A
#
# COMPACT_ATOMS: atom_id res chain seq x y z
N MET A 1 -49.51 34.69 11.31
CA MET A 1 -48.07 34.41 11.12
C MET A 1 -47.88 32.92 10.88
N LYS A 2 -47.64 32.49 9.63
CA LYS A 2 -47.29 31.09 9.29
C LYS A 2 -45.77 30.96 9.35
N LYS A 3 -45.24 30.13 10.25
CA LYS A 3 -43.81 29.80 10.31
C LYS A 3 -43.46 28.94 9.09
N MET A 4 -42.57 29.45 8.23
CA MET A 4 -41.89 28.69 7.19
C MET A 4 -41.06 27.60 7.84
N ASN A 5 -41.32 26.36 7.44
CA ASN A 5 -40.54 25.20 7.85
C ASN A 5 -39.38 25.06 6.85
N ASP A 6 -38.25 25.64 7.20
CA ASP A 6 -37.02 25.58 6.41
C ASP A 6 -36.40 24.18 6.59
N LYS A 7 -36.82 23.24 5.73
CA LYS A 7 -36.17 21.94 5.63
C LYS A 7 -34.84 22.13 4.92
N SER A 8 -33.78 22.26 5.70
CA SER A 8 -32.40 22.11 5.26
C SER A 8 -32.21 20.73 4.65
N VAL A 9 -32.33 20.65 3.32
CA VAL A 9 -31.97 19.48 2.53
C VAL A 9 -30.45 19.38 2.58
N SER A 10 -29.93 18.49 3.42
CA SER A 10 -28.54 18.09 3.38
C SER A 10 -28.29 17.37 2.06
N ILE A 11 -27.69 18.08 1.10
CA ILE A 11 -27.22 17.49 -0.16
C ILE A 11 -26.07 16.56 0.21
N ILE A 12 -26.34 15.25 0.31
CA ILE A 12 -25.31 14.23 0.36
C ILE A 12 -24.66 14.21 -1.02
N ILE A 13 -23.61 15.01 -1.19
CA ILE A 13 -22.77 14.96 -2.39
C ILE A 13 -22.09 13.59 -2.36
N LYS A 14 -22.58 12.65 -3.19
CA LYS A 14 -21.90 11.36 -3.41
C LYS A 14 -20.51 11.66 -3.96
N LYS A 15 -19.50 11.55 -3.11
CA LYS A 15 -18.08 11.71 -3.51
C LYS A 15 -17.78 10.67 -4.59
N HIS A 16 -17.40 11.13 -5.77
CA HIS A 16 -17.09 10.24 -6.88
C HIS A 16 -15.71 9.62 -6.64
N LEU A 17 -15.64 8.29 -6.67
CA LEU A 17 -14.41 7.53 -6.48
C LEU A 17 -13.91 7.02 -7.84
N TYR A 18 -12.67 7.37 -8.17
CA TYR A 18 -11.96 6.88 -9.35
C TYR A 18 -11.14 5.65 -8.98
N SER A 19 -11.16 4.63 -9.83
CA SER A 19 -10.36 3.41 -9.65
C SER A 19 -9.03 3.55 -10.38
N HIS A 20 -7.96 3.11 -9.73
CA HIS A 20 -6.60 3.15 -10.25
C HIS A 20 -5.92 1.80 -10.08
N GLU A 21 -5.23 1.36 -11.13
CA GLU A 21 -4.49 0.10 -11.17
C GLU A 21 -3.05 0.41 -11.57
N ALA A 22 -2.15 0.31 -10.60
CA ALA A 22 -0.78 0.80 -10.73
C ALA A 22 0.24 -0.31 -10.43
N GLU A 23 1.28 -0.33 -11.26
CA GLU A 23 2.52 -1.05 -11.01
C GLU A 23 3.60 -0.04 -10.60
N LEU A 24 3.95 -0.05 -9.32
CA LEU A 24 4.89 0.89 -8.72
C LEU A 24 6.25 0.20 -8.54
N LYS A 25 7.19 0.46 -9.44
CA LYS A 25 8.57 -0.04 -9.33
C LYS A 25 9.29 0.69 -8.22
N LEU A 26 9.82 -0.02 -7.24
CA LEU A 26 10.61 0.57 -6.17
C LEU A 26 11.95 1.06 -6.74
N GLY A 27 12.33 2.30 -6.40
CA GLY A 27 13.63 2.87 -6.74
C GLY A 27 14.79 2.30 -5.92
N ASP A 28 15.99 2.82 -6.16
CA ASP A 28 17.24 2.30 -5.58
C ASP A 28 17.36 2.47 -4.06
N TRP A 29 16.54 3.33 -3.45
CA TRP A 29 16.50 3.55 -2.00
C TRP A 29 16.31 2.26 -1.21
N LYS A 30 15.56 1.29 -1.76
CA LYS A 30 15.31 -0.01 -1.13
C LYS A 30 16.59 -0.80 -0.87
N ASN A 31 17.66 -0.55 -1.64
CA ASN A 31 18.91 -1.30 -1.54
C ASN A 31 19.71 -0.92 -0.28
N GLN A 32 19.32 0.15 0.41
CA GLN A 32 19.93 0.59 1.67
C GLN A 32 19.36 -0.14 2.90
N PHE A 33 18.33 -0.97 2.71
CA PHE A 33 17.58 -1.57 3.80
C PHE A 33 17.32 -3.04 3.56
N HIS A 34 17.06 -3.79 4.64
CA HIS A 34 16.60 -5.16 4.53
C HIS A 34 15.23 -5.22 3.83
N LEU A 35 15.03 -6.21 2.94
CA LEU A 35 13.84 -6.29 2.09
C LEU A 35 12.53 -6.36 2.88
N ASN A 36 12.50 -7.12 3.99
CA ASN A 36 11.30 -7.19 4.82
C ASN A 36 10.98 -5.85 5.49
N TYR A 37 12.01 -5.09 5.88
CA TYR A 37 11.81 -3.76 6.45
C TYR A 37 11.23 -2.79 5.41
N VAL A 38 11.73 -2.83 4.17
CA VAL A 38 11.15 -2.04 3.06
C VAL A 38 9.68 -2.38 2.83
N LYS A 39 9.34 -3.67 2.80
CA LYS A 39 7.95 -4.11 2.64
C LYS A 39 7.06 -3.64 3.79
N THR A 40 7.55 -3.73 5.03
CA THR A 40 6.85 -3.22 6.22
C THR A 40 6.61 -1.71 6.15
N LEU A 41 7.62 -0.92 5.77
CA LEU A 41 7.45 0.53 5.60
C LEU A 41 6.37 0.86 4.57
N ILE A 42 6.35 0.15 3.44
CA ILE A 42 5.33 0.34 2.41
C ILE A 42 3.94 -0.04 2.96
N ALA A 43 3.81 -1.17 3.66
CA ALA A 43 2.54 -1.59 4.25
C ALA A 43 2.03 -0.57 5.28
N MET A 44 2.89 -0.10 6.19
CA MET A 44 2.54 0.95 7.16
C MET A 44 2.10 2.24 6.47
N ALA A 45 2.78 2.64 5.40
CA ALA A 45 2.42 3.84 4.65
C ALA A 45 1.05 3.70 3.97
N LEU A 46 0.76 2.53 3.40
CA LEU A 46 -0.55 2.22 2.82
C LEU A 46 -1.66 2.28 3.86
N ASN A 47 -1.47 1.67 5.03
CA ASN A 47 -2.45 1.66 6.13
C ASN A 47 -2.81 3.08 6.58
N HIS A 48 -1.79 3.89 6.86
CA HIS A 48 -1.98 5.27 7.24
C HIS A 48 -2.74 6.07 6.18
N CYS A 49 -2.44 5.88 4.89
CA CYS A 49 -3.18 6.56 3.83
C CYS A 49 -4.63 6.06 3.71
N THR A 50 -4.91 4.80 4.06
CA THR A 50 -6.28 4.30 4.16
C THR A 50 -7.08 4.96 5.27
N GLU A 51 -6.46 5.14 6.44
CA GLU A 51 -7.10 5.81 7.58
C GLU A 51 -7.24 7.32 7.39
N ASN A 52 -6.21 8.00 6.87
CA ASN A 52 -6.09 9.45 6.94
C ASN A 52 -6.32 10.17 5.60
N ASP A 53 -6.15 9.48 4.45
CA ASP A 53 -6.11 10.11 3.13
C ASP A 53 -7.25 9.72 2.19
N ASN A 54 -8.27 8.99 2.68
CA ASN A 54 -9.36 8.43 1.88
C ASN A 54 -8.87 7.51 0.74
N LEU A 55 -7.78 6.78 0.96
CA LEU A 55 -7.27 5.77 0.03
C LEU A 55 -7.97 4.43 0.30
N ILE A 56 -8.84 3.99 -0.58
CA ILE A 56 -9.49 2.67 -0.44
C ILE A 56 -8.67 1.65 -1.21
N ILE A 57 -8.08 0.68 -0.51
CA ILE A 57 -7.30 -0.39 -1.11
C ILE A 57 -8.21 -1.58 -1.42
N ASN A 58 -8.34 -1.90 -2.71
CA ASN A 58 -9.08 -3.08 -3.18
C ASN A 58 -8.18 -4.30 -3.37
N GLY A 59 -6.89 -4.08 -3.59
CA GLY A 59 -5.91 -5.15 -3.71
C GLY A 59 -4.49 -4.64 -3.76
N TYR A 60 -3.56 -5.39 -3.18
CA TYR A 60 -2.13 -5.08 -3.23
C TYR A 60 -1.24 -6.32 -3.16
N LEU A 61 -0.02 -6.19 -3.70
CA LEU A 61 1.07 -7.15 -3.54
C LEU A 61 2.39 -6.39 -3.50
N ILE A 62 3.14 -6.52 -2.40
CA ILE A 62 4.45 -5.88 -2.22
C ILE A 62 5.55 -6.91 -2.43
N THR A 63 6.22 -6.87 -3.58
CA THR A 63 7.40 -7.71 -3.88
C THR A 63 8.71 -6.96 -3.61
N ASP A 64 9.86 -7.62 -3.77
CA ASP A 64 11.19 -7.00 -3.59
C ASP A 64 11.49 -5.86 -4.58
N LYS A 65 10.72 -5.78 -5.67
CA LYS A 65 10.97 -4.83 -6.77
C LYS A 65 9.75 -3.97 -7.10
N THR A 66 8.56 -4.39 -6.70
CA THR A 66 7.33 -3.82 -7.23
C THR A 66 6.20 -3.90 -6.22
N LEU A 67 5.52 -2.78 -6.01
CA LEU A 67 4.20 -2.73 -5.38
C LEU A 67 3.15 -2.73 -6.50
N TYR A 68 2.33 -3.77 -6.55
CA TYR A 68 1.12 -3.81 -7.34
C TYR A 68 -0.02 -3.29 -6.49
N LEU A 69 -0.79 -2.33 -7.00
CA LEU A 69 -1.78 -1.62 -6.21
C LEU A 69 -3.05 -1.35 -7.02
N ILE A 70 -4.20 -1.72 -6.45
CA ILE A 70 -5.53 -1.53 -7.00
C ILE A 70 -6.32 -0.77 -5.95
N VAL A 71 -6.62 0.50 -6.24
CA VAL A 71 -7.14 1.45 -5.25
C VAL A 71 -8.25 2.30 -5.82
N LYS A 72 -9.05 2.87 -4.93
CA LYS A 72 -10.00 3.93 -5.24
C LYS A 72 -9.64 5.20 -4.48
N THR A 73 -9.67 6.33 -5.18
CA THR A 73 -9.38 7.64 -4.62
C THR A 73 -10.40 8.66 -5.11
N ASN A 74 -10.44 9.82 -4.48
CA ASN A 74 -11.30 10.93 -4.93
C ASN A 74 -10.70 11.70 -6.11
N ASP A 75 -9.42 11.48 -6.39
CA ASP A 75 -8.66 12.16 -7.41
C ASP A 75 -8.77 11.39 -8.73
N LYS A 76 -8.97 12.11 -9.84
CA LYS A 76 -9.02 11.52 -11.18
C LYS A 76 -7.67 10.91 -11.60
N ASN A 77 -6.57 11.37 -11.02
CA ASN A 77 -5.24 10.81 -11.20
C ASN A 77 -4.74 10.19 -9.89
N PHE A 78 -3.77 9.27 -10.01
CA PHE A 78 -3.20 8.61 -8.85
C PHE A 78 -1.99 9.37 -8.27
N ASP A 79 -1.41 10.33 -8.99
CA ASP A 79 -0.18 11.04 -8.62
C ASP A 79 -0.25 11.72 -7.25
N SER A 80 -1.39 12.34 -6.92
CA SER A 80 -1.62 13.00 -5.63
C SER A 80 -1.57 11.98 -4.47
N SER A 81 -2.26 10.85 -4.64
CA SER A 81 -2.29 9.77 -3.64
C SER A 81 -0.94 9.07 -3.53
N LEU A 82 -0.24 8.86 -4.65
CA LEU A 82 1.12 8.32 -4.66
C LEU A 82 2.09 9.20 -3.88
N LYS A 83 2.04 10.53 -4.07
CA LYS A 83 2.88 11.46 -3.30
C LYS A 83 2.63 11.39 -1.80
N LYS A 84 1.38 11.18 -1.38
CA LYS A 84 1.04 11.01 0.05
C LYS A 84 1.65 9.72 0.61
N ILE A 85 1.55 8.61 -0.12
CA ILE A 85 2.20 7.35 0.24
C ILE A 85 3.72 7.55 0.36
N GLU A 86 4.35 8.18 -0.63
CA GLU A 86 5.80 8.44 -0.61
C GLU A 86 6.21 9.35 0.56
N ASN A 87 5.44 10.40 0.83
CA ASN A 87 5.70 11.31 1.95
C ASN A 87 5.66 10.56 3.29
N ASN A 88 4.72 9.63 3.45
CA ASN A 88 4.65 8.86 4.67
C ASN A 88 5.80 7.85 4.80
N ILE A 89 6.22 7.19 3.71
CA ILE A 89 7.42 6.35 3.73
C ILE A 89 8.65 7.17 4.15
N HIS A 90 8.79 8.39 3.61
CA HIS A 90 9.86 9.30 4.03
C HIS A 90 9.79 9.65 5.52
N PHE A 91 8.60 10.00 6.01
CA PHE A 91 8.38 10.29 7.43
C PHE A 91 8.75 9.10 8.32
N LEU A 92 8.33 7.89 7.94
CA LEU A 92 8.69 6.67 8.66
C LEU A 92 10.21 6.45 8.62
N LEU A 93 10.87 6.64 7.49
CA LEU A 93 12.33 6.51 7.38
C LEU A 93 13.09 7.51 8.26
N GLU A 94 12.62 8.76 8.36
CA GLU A 94 13.24 9.81 9.20
C GLU A 94 13.02 9.59 10.71
N ASN A 95 11.93 8.91 11.09
CA ASN A 95 11.57 8.71 12.49
C ASN A 95 11.90 7.31 13.03
N HIS A 96 11.70 6.24 12.26
CA HIS A 96 12.10 4.88 12.67
C HIS A 96 13.63 4.73 12.75
N THR A 97 14.42 5.53 12.02
CA THR A 97 15.88 5.56 12.23
C THR A 97 16.30 6.10 13.60
N LYS A 98 15.39 6.77 14.33
CA LYS A 98 15.61 7.20 15.72
C LYS A 98 15.16 6.12 16.71
N GLU A 99 14.03 5.45 16.46
CA GLU A 99 13.48 4.42 17.35
C GLU A 99 14.19 3.05 17.24
N LEU A 100 14.73 2.71 16.06
CA LEU A 100 15.54 1.49 15.89
C LEU A 100 16.90 1.57 16.61
N LYS A 101 17.41 2.78 16.91
CA LYS A 101 18.57 2.95 17.79
C LYS A 101 18.28 2.55 19.25
N THR A 102 17.01 2.52 19.65
CA THR A 102 16.59 2.18 21.01
C THR A 102 16.12 0.74 21.18
N ILE A 103 15.79 0.03 20.09
CA ILE A 103 15.07 -1.26 20.18
C ILE A 103 15.93 -2.51 19.92
N ASP A 104 17.02 -2.49 19.13
CA ASP A 104 17.70 -3.76 18.81
C ASP A 104 19.19 -3.88 19.16
N ARG A 105 19.41 -4.65 20.25
CA ARG A 105 20.59 -5.49 20.52
C ARG A 105 20.64 -6.75 19.64
N TYR A 106 19.83 -6.85 18.58
CA TYR A 106 19.90 -7.93 17.60
C TYR A 106 20.27 -7.39 16.22
N SER A 107 21.58 -7.36 15.97
CA SER A 107 22.22 -7.59 14.67
C SER A 107 21.59 -6.93 13.42
N PHE A 108 21.27 -5.65 13.47
CA PHE A 108 21.39 -4.84 12.28
C PHE A 108 22.79 -4.26 12.31
N GLU A 109 23.69 -4.77 11.46
CA GLU A 109 24.88 -4.02 11.07
C GLU A 109 24.40 -2.79 10.28
N THR A 110 23.82 -1.83 10.99
CA THR A 110 23.69 -0.47 10.51
C THR A 110 25.12 -0.01 10.34
N HIS A 111 25.65 -0.15 9.13
CA HIS A 111 26.83 0.59 8.73
C HIS A 111 26.49 2.05 9.01
N GLU A 112 27.01 2.59 10.12
CA GLU A 112 26.71 3.92 10.65
C GLU A 112 27.12 5.05 9.69
N GLU A 113 27.60 4.70 8.51
CA GLU A 113 28.13 5.62 7.52
C GLU A 113 27.15 5.77 6.36
N LYS A 114 26.35 6.83 6.46
CA LYS A 114 25.57 7.47 5.39
C LYS A 114 24.32 6.70 4.95
N LEU A 115 23.22 6.90 5.66
CA LEU A 115 21.90 7.00 5.02
C LEU A 115 22.01 8.09 3.94
N TYR A 116 22.28 7.69 2.71
CA TYR A 116 22.33 8.61 1.57
C TYR A 116 20.96 9.29 1.48
N PHE A 117 20.95 10.62 1.34
CA PHE A 117 19.74 11.41 1.20
C PHE A 117 18.79 10.73 0.20
N ILE A 118 17.71 10.13 0.72
CA ILE A 118 16.77 9.38 -0.09
C ILE A 118 16.02 10.41 -0.94
N ARG A 119 16.26 10.39 -2.24
CA ARG A 119 15.62 11.33 -3.18
C ARG A 119 14.28 10.79 -3.62
N LYS A 120 13.29 11.68 -3.68
CA LYS A 120 12.02 11.43 -4.39
C LYS A 120 12.24 11.42 -5.90
N PRO A 121 11.42 10.69 -6.67
CA PRO A 121 10.34 9.79 -6.21
C PRO A 121 10.88 8.43 -5.72
N LEU A 122 10.18 7.82 -4.77
CA LEU A 122 10.50 6.49 -4.25
C LEU A 122 10.03 5.38 -5.20
N PHE A 123 9.02 5.69 -6.01
CA PHE A 123 8.47 4.78 -7.01
C PHE A 123 8.55 5.35 -8.42
N LYS A 124 8.67 4.45 -9.39
CA LYS A 124 8.33 4.74 -10.78
C LYS A 124 7.01 4.04 -11.12
N MET A 125 6.00 4.85 -11.45
CA MET A 125 4.64 4.38 -11.73
C MET A 125 4.46 3.94 -13.18
N TYR A 126 3.81 2.80 -13.36
CA TYR A 126 3.39 2.25 -14.64
C TYR A 126 1.94 1.75 -14.55
N PRO A 127 1.21 1.65 -15.68
CA PRO A 127 -0.10 1.01 -15.69
C PRO A 127 0.03 -0.50 -15.41
N LEU A 128 -0.81 -1.02 -14.51
CA LEU A 128 -0.92 -2.45 -14.29
C LEU A 128 -1.75 -3.09 -15.42
N LYS A 129 -1.12 -3.89 -16.28
CA LYS A 129 -1.79 -4.50 -17.46
C LYS A 129 -2.15 -5.97 -17.32
N ASN A 130 -1.72 -6.61 -16.22
CA ASN A 130 -1.95 -8.04 -16.03
C ASN A 130 -3.34 -8.28 -15.44
N GLU A 131 -4.32 -8.54 -16.31
CA GLU A 131 -5.72 -8.78 -15.95
C GLU A 131 -5.90 -9.92 -14.94
N HIS A 132 -5.15 -11.03 -15.09
CA HIS A 132 -5.22 -12.13 -14.14
C HIS A 132 -4.73 -11.70 -12.75
N LEU A 133 -3.65 -10.92 -12.69
CA LEU A 133 -3.16 -10.39 -11.42
C LEU A 133 -4.18 -9.43 -10.79
N ILE A 134 -4.78 -8.53 -11.57
CA ILE A 134 -5.82 -7.61 -11.09
C ILE A 134 -7.00 -8.40 -10.50
N GLN A 135 -7.46 -9.42 -11.22
CA GLN A 135 -8.55 -10.28 -10.77
C GLN A 135 -8.19 -11.01 -9.47
N LEU A 136 -7.01 -11.63 -9.41
CA LEU A 136 -6.57 -12.38 -8.22
C LEU A 136 -6.40 -11.46 -6.99
N LEU A 137 -5.77 -10.28 -7.15
CA LEU A 137 -5.58 -9.34 -6.04
C LEU A 137 -6.88 -8.72 -5.51
N THR A 138 -7.93 -8.67 -6.35
CA THR A 138 -9.27 -8.20 -5.97
C THR A 138 -10.21 -9.33 -5.53
N GLY A 139 -9.69 -10.55 -5.34
CA GLY A 139 -10.46 -11.70 -4.87
C GLY A 139 -11.35 -12.36 -5.93
N LYS A 140 -11.22 -11.99 -7.21
CA LYS A 140 -11.96 -12.63 -8.30
C LYS A 140 -11.31 -13.98 -8.67
N LYS A 141 -12.16 -14.96 -8.98
CA LYS A 141 -11.73 -16.26 -9.45
C LYS A 141 -11.31 -16.19 -10.93
N VAL A 142 -10.14 -16.72 -11.25
CA VAL A 142 -9.64 -16.86 -12.63
C VAL A 142 -9.66 -18.35 -13.02
N THR A 143 -10.51 -18.70 -13.97
CA THR A 143 -10.62 -20.06 -14.53
C THR A 143 -10.44 -20.02 -16.03
N LEU A 144 -9.47 -20.79 -16.53
CA LEU A 144 -9.26 -21.01 -17.95
C LEU A 144 -9.74 -22.42 -18.32
N PRO A 145 -10.22 -22.64 -19.55
CA PRO A 145 -10.61 -23.97 -20.01
C PRO A 145 -9.40 -24.89 -20.28
N TYR A 146 -8.18 -24.38 -20.12
CA TYR A 146 -6.92 -25.08 -20.28
C TYR A 146 -5.96 -24.73 -19.13
N PHE A 147 -4.94 -25.57 -18.95
CA PHE A 147 -3.89 -25.32 -17.97
C PHE A 147 -2.93 -24.21 -18.45
N ASP A 148 -2.74 -23.19 -17.61
CA ASP A 148 -1.75 -22.13 -17.82
C ASP A 148 -0.78 -22.12 -16.64
N ARG A 149 0.49 -22.48 -16.90
CA ARG A 149 1.53 -22.54 -15.88
C ARG A 149 1.78 -21.19 -15.21
N LYS A 150 1.79 -20.09 -15.98
CA LYS A 150 2.05 -18.75 -15.44
C LYS A 150 0.94 -18.31 -14.49
N LEU A 151 -0.30 -18.67 -14.82
CA LEU A 151 -1.44 -18.39 -13.95
C LEU A 151 -1.36 -19.18 -12.64
N GLU A 152 -0.97 -20.45 -12.68
CA GLU A 152 -0.81 -21.27 -11.48
C GLU A 152 0.37 -20.78 -10.61
N ASP A 153 1.50 -20.42 -11.22
CA ASP A 153 2.63 -19.80 -10.52
C ASP A 153 2.20 -18.48 -9.84
N LEU A 154 1.35 -17.68 -10.51
CA LEU A 154 0.81 -16.43 -9.97
C LEU A 154 -0.13 -16.66 -8.78
N LYS A 155 -1.02 -17.65 -8.88
CA LYS A 155 -1.90 -18.06 -7.76
C LYS A 155 -1.08 -18.52 -6.56
N LEU A 156 -0.04 -19.31 -6.80
CA LEU A 156 0.85 -19.82 -5.75
C LEU A 156 1.62 -18.68 -5.07
N LEU A 157 2.15 -17.74 -5.87
CA LEU A 157 2.81 -16.53 -5.36
C LEU A 157 1.88 -15.78 -4.43
N ILE A 158 0.68 -15.43 -4.90
CA ILE A 158 -0.29 -14.61 -4.17
C ILE A 158 -0.73 -15.30 -2.87
N ARG A 159 -1.05 -16.61 -2.92
CA ARG A 159 -1.57 -17.36 -1.77
C ARG A 159 -0.62 -17.40 -0.57
N ASN A 160 0.69 -17.41 -0.83
CA ASN A 160 1.70 -17.60 0.21
C ASN A 160 2.47 -16.31 0.53
N HIS A 161 2.11 -15.17 -0.08
CA HIS A 161 2.87 -13.93 0.06
C HIS A 161 2.42 -13.15 1.32
N PRO A 162 3.32 -12.89 2.29
CA PRO A 162 2.95 -12.25 3.57
C PRO A 162 2.56 -10.78 3.43
N PHE A 163 2.90 -10.14 2.32
CA PHE A 163 2.53 -8.75 2.00
C PHE A 163 1.59 -8.70 0.79
N CYS A 164 0.41 -9.31 0.91
CA CYS A 164 -0.59 -9.36 -0.14
C CYS A 164 -2.02 -9.36 0.42
N SER A 165 -2.91 -8.60 -0.20
CA SER A 165 -4.33 -8.49 0.20
C SER A 165 -5.16 -9.75 -0.05
N ALA A 166 -4.76 -10.61 -1.00
CA ALA A 166 -5.59 -11.74 -1.40
C ALA A 166 -5.60 -12.89 -0.37
N VAL A 167 -4.77 -12.80 0.67
CA VAL A 167 -4.71 -13.77 1.78
C VAL A 167 -5.66 -13.37 2.93
N ASP A 168 -6.23 -12.16 2.91
CA ASP A 168 -7.00 -11.54 4.00
C ASP A 168 -8.46 -12.02 4.19
N TYR A 169 -8.73 -13.31 3.96
CA TYR A 169 -9.93 -13.95 4.54
C TYR A 169 -9.61 -15.12 5.47
N ALA A 170 -8.32 -15.41 5.74
CA ALA A 170 -7.91 -16.53 6.59
C ALA A 170 -6.70 -16.26 7.53
N GLY A 171 -6.39 -15.01 7.86
CA GLY A 171 -5.44 -14.69 8.94
C GLY A 171 -3.97 -14.41 8.54
N ALA A 172 -3.73 -13.79 7.39
CA ALA A 172 -2.48 -13.05 7.18
C ALA A 172 -2.56 -11.67 7.84
N ILE A 173 -1.39 -11.07 8.09
CA ILE A 173 -1.25 -9.75 8.69
C ILE A 173 -1.78 -8.73 7.67
N GLY A 174 -3.06 -8.41 7.77
CA GLY A 174 -3.66 -7.23 7.14
C GLY A 174 -3.00 -5.94 7.68
N PRO A 175 -3.57 -4.76 7.39
CA PRO A 175 -3.14 -3.53 8.04
C PRO A 175 -2.97 -3.74 9.54
N VAL A 176 -1.74 -3.65 10.05
CA VAL A 176 -1.49 -3.76 11.49
C VAL A 176 -2.13 -2.55 12.14
N ASP A 177 -3.26 -2.75 12.82
CA ASP A 177 -3.79 -1.79 13.79
C ASP A 177 -2.72 -1.65 14.88
N ILE A 178 -1.91 -0.59 14.79
CA ILE A 178 -1.03 -0.21 15.90
C ILE A 178 -1.95 0.45 16.93
N ALA A 179 -2.48 -0.36 17.85
CA ALA A 179 -3.09 0.16 19.06
C ALA A 179 -2.02 0.98 19.79
N LEU A 180 -2.15 2.31 19.75
CA LEU A 180 -1.35 3.21 20.57
C LEU A 180 -1.55 2.77 22.03
N LEU A 181 -0.53 2.16 22.61
CA LEU A 181 -0.47 1.98 24.06
C LEU A 181 -0.41 3.38 24.65
N ASN A 182 -1.54 3.83 25.21
CA ASN A 182 -1.60 5.00 26.06
C ASN A 182 -0.63 4.76 27.23
N VAL A 183 0.48 5.49 27.23
CA VAL A 183 1.35 5.67 28.40
C VAL A 183 0.86 6.87 29.19
#